data_AF-A0A182Q2R4-F1
#
_entry.id   AF-A0A182Q2R4-F1
#
_cell.length_a   1.000
_cell.length_b   1.000
_cell.length_c   1.000
_cell.angle_alpha   90.00
_cell.angle_beta   90.00
_cell.angle_gamma   90.00
#
_symmetry.space_group_name_H-M   'P 1'
#
loop_
_entity.id
_entity.type
_entity.pdbx_description
1 polymer ?
#
loop_
_entity_poly.entity_id
_entity_poly.type
_entity_poly.pdbx_seq_one_letter_code
_entity_poly.pdbx_strand_id
1 'polypeptide(L)'
;MSIVQEIEDFHGVYLLVSKSLNPKFAGRTYIGYTVDPNRRIKQHNRGQDAGGAKKTSDRGPWTMVMIIHGFPNNISALRFEWAWQQPRLSRRLKHIPELQKKLRHESHFAYNFRILTEMLRIGPWNRLPLIIRWLADEFHREFEAGKNPPLHMPICFGRIKKVGRKKKTKTTKEQSHISKRTVSNQSKKSKIVINYDFDEYDLLVMGGEKPDGDDDVKLVGESITPVTAPVESVVISSDSEDDSEVPEEVSQQLCTLCKTSIDLTDMETTGDLMLRCLQPRCTLVSHLECLADLILEPGQYIPIEGDCPVCETHFLWGDIIRKAKGCTDLVEDTENVDPLEVDDISDEAE
;
A
#
# COMPACT_ATOMS: atom_id res chain seq x y z
N MET A 1 -0.73 -8.15 27.01
CA MET A 1 0.62 -8.15 26.38
C MET A 1 0.55 -7.28 25.13
N SER A 2 1.39 -6.25 24.97
CA SER A 2 1.30 -5.32 23.83
C SER A 2 1.71 -6.02 22.53
N ILE A 3 0.76 -6.26 21.63
CA ILE A 3 0.99 -6.84 20.31
C ILE A 3 1.89 -5.88 19.51
N VAL A 4 3.01 -6.39 19.00
CA VAL A 4 3.95 -5.63 18.16
C VAL A 4 3.88 -6.18 16.74
N GLN A 5 3.43 -5.35 15.79
CA GLN A 5 3.36 -5.78 14.39
C GLN A 5 4.74 -5.68 13.70
N GLU A 6 5.12 -6.74 12.99
CA GLU A 6 6.37 -6.87 12.23
C GLU A 6 6.15 -6.61 10.72
N ILE A 7 6.95 -5.71 10.12
CA ILE A 7 6.84 -5.33 8.69
C ILE A 7 8.24 -5.27 8.04
N GLU A 8 8.41 -5.92 6.88
CA GLU A 8 9.71 -6.04 6.18
C GLU A 8 10.08 -4.78 5.36
N ASP A 9 9.24 -4.39 4.41
CA ASP A 9 9.43 -3.21 3.55
C ASP A 9 8.58 -2.04 4.07
N PHE A 10 9.07 -1.38 5.11
CA PHE A 10 8.35 -0.32 5.82
C PHE A 10 8.67 1.08 5.28
N HIS A 11 7.63 1.79 4.84
CA HIS A 11 7.63 3.22 4.55
C HIS A 11 6.50 3.88 5.34
N GLY A 12 6.84 4.85 6.19
CA GLY A 12 5.84 5.53 7.01
C GLY A 12 6.08 7.02 7.18
N VAL A 13 4.99 7.78 7.23
CA VAL A 13 4.95 9.21 7.52
C VAL A 13 4.30 9.39 8.89
N TYR A 14 5.01 10.02 9.81
CA TYR A 14 4.60 10.13 11.21
C TYR A 14 4.36 11.57 11.64
N LEU A 15 3.55 11.72 12.69
CA LEU A 15 3.36 12.97 13.42
C LEU A 15 3.97 12.84 14.81
N LEU A 16 4.83 13.79 15.17
CA LEU A 16 5.35 13.96 16.51
C LEU A 16 4.63 15.10 17.22
N VAL A 17 4.50 14.97 18.54
CA VAL A 17 4.12 16.06 19.44
C VAL A 17 5.19 16.21 20.52
N SER A 18 5.61 17.43 20.78
CA SER A 18 6.52 17.76 21.88
C SER A 18 5.79 17.72 23.22
N LYS A 19 6.33 16.95 24.16
CA LYS A 19 5.95 16.89 25.57
C LYS A 19 6.94 17.68 26.45
N SER A 20 7.59 18.69 25.86
CA SER A 20 8.50 19.55 26.62
C SER A 20 7.76 20.24 27.76
N LEU A 21 8.40 20.32 28.93
CA LEU A 21 7.90 21.11 30.07
C LEU A 21 7.95 22.62 29.79
N ASN A 22 8.74 23.05 28.80
CA ASN A 22 8.79 24.45 28.40
C ASN A 22 7.54 24.80 27.56
N PRO A 23 6.69 25.76 28.01
CA PRO A 23 5.46 26.13 27.30
C PRO A 23 5.69 26.62 25.87
N LYS A 24 6.89 27.13 25.55
CA LYS A 24 7.26 27.58 24.20
C LYS A 24 7.32 26.42 23.20
N PHE A 25 7.61 25.21 23.68
CA PHE A 25 7.81 24.01 22.87
C PHE A 25 6.71 22.97 23.08
N ALA A 26 6.06 22.96 24.24
CA ALA A 26 4.92 22.09 24.54
C ALA A 26 3.87 22.14 23.42
N GLY A 27 3.43 20.96 22.97
CA GLY A 27 2.39 20.83 21.95
C GLY A 27 2.82 21.20 20.53
N ARG A 28 4.10 21.56 20.29
CA ARG A 28 4.63 21.70 18.93
C ARG A 28 4.59 20.37 18.21
N THR A 29 4.34 20.42 16.90
CA THR A 29 4.33 19.22 16.06
C THR A 29 5.51 19.17 15.10
N TYR A 30 5.82 17.96 14.65
CA TYR A 30 6.75 17.71 13.56
C TYR A 30 6.24 16.54 12.73
N ILE A 31 6.19 16.70 11.40
CA ILE A 31 5.83 15.64 10.47
C ILE A 31 7.11 15.16 9.80
N GLY A 32 7.30 13.85 9.67
CA GLY A 32 8.48 13.31 9.01
C GLY A 32 8.27 11.94 8.39
N TYR A 33 9.20 11.56 7.51
CA TYR A 33 9.26 10.22 6.91
C TYR A 33 10.30 9.32 7.61
N THR A 34 9.99 8.01 7.69
CA THR A 34 10.91 6.99 8.18
C THR A 34 10.70 5.62 7.55
N VAL A 35 11.77 4.84 7.52
CA VAL A 35 11.76 3.39 7.26
C VAL A 35 11.91 2.56 8.53
N ASP A 36 12.09 3.22 9.68
CA ASP A 36 12.25 2.61 11.00
C ASP A 36 11.76 3.60 12.09
N PRO A 37 10.51 3.46 12.57
CA PRO A 37 9.92 4.38 13.55
C PRO A 37 10.66 4.40 14.89
N ASN A 38 11.05 3.22 15.39
CA ASN A 38 11.70 3.06 16.69
C ASN A 38 13.09 3.67 16.72
N ARG A 39 13.85 3.53 15.63
CA ARG A 39 15.13 4.24 15.48
C ARG A 39 14.90 5.74 15.37
N ARG A 40 13.94 6.17 14.54
CA ARG A 40 13.73 7.59 14.25
C ARG A 40 13.30 8.40 15.49
N ILE A 41 12.41 7.87 16.33
CA ILE A 41 11.99 8.57 17.56
C ILE A 41 13.17 8.76 18.54
N LYS A 42 14.06 7.77 18.66
CA LYS A 42 15.28 7.87 19.45
C LYS A 42 16.23 8.95 18.92
N GLN A 43 16.36 9.08 17.60
CA GLN A 43 17.17 10.13 16.98
C GLN A 43 16.64 11.53 17.33
N HIS A 44 15.32 11.75 17.22
CA HIS A 44 14.71 13.02 17.60
C HIS A 44 14.95 13.38 19.07
N ASN A 45 14.83 12.41 19.97
CA ASN A 45 15.00 12.64 21.41
C ASN A 45 16.46 12.77 21.86
N ARG A 46 17.42 12.31 21.05
CA ARG A 46 18.86 12.51 21.28
C ARG A 46 19.42 13.80 20.66
N GLY A 47 18.65 14.45 19.78
CA GLY A 47 19.06 15.70 19.14
C GLY A 47 19.73 15.51 17.77
N GLN A 48 20.17 16.62 17.18
CA GLN A 48 20.66 16.66 15.79
C GLN A 48 21.91 15.81 15.58
N ASP A 49 22.83 15.77 16.55
CA ASP A 49 24.09 15.03 16.45
C ASP A 49 23.89 13.51 16.36
N ALA A 50 22.74 13.02 16.82
CA ALA A 50 22.33 11.62 16.68
C ALA A 50 21.54 11.33 15.38
N GLY A 51 21.47 12.29 14.45
CA GLY A 51 20.71 12.20 13.21
C GLY A 51 19.24 12.66 13.34
N GLY A 52 18.89 13.35 14.43
CA GLY A 52 17.60 14.01 14.58
C GLY A 52 17.47 15.23 13.65
N ALA A 53 16.23 15.59 13.29
CA ALA A 53 16.01 16.79 12.49
C ALA A 53 16.37 18.07 13.27
N LYS A 54 17.04 19.03 12.64
CA LYS A 54 17.39 20.33 13.26
C LYS A 54 16.18 21.03 13.90
N LYS A 55 15.01 20.97 13.26
CA LYS A 55 13.75 21.55 13.78
C LYS A 55 13.28 20.91 15.09
N THR A 56 13.78 19.74 15.43
CA THR A 56 13.40 18.96 16.62
C THR A 56 14.42 19.00 17.75
N SER A 57 15.64 19.48 17.50
CA SER A 57 16.69 19.56 18.54
C SER A 57 16.24 20.43 19.72
N ASP A 58 16.51 19.97 20.94
CA ASP A 58 16.31 20.70 22.22
C ASP A 58 14.88 21.17 22.47
N ARG A 59 13.92 20.53 21.80
CA ARG A 59 12.48 20.85 21.87
C ARG A 59 11.66 19.64 22.31
N GLY A 60 12.33 18.57 22.70
CA GLY A 60 11.73 17.35 23.21
C GLY A 60 11.39 17.40 24.71
N PRO A 61 11.03 16.25 25.30
CA PRO A 61 10.91 14.95 24.64
C PRO A 61 9.79 14.93 23.59
N TRP A 62 10.04 14.28 22.46
CA TRP A 62 9.07 14.04 21.39
C TRP A 62 8.39 12.70 21.59
N THR A 63 7.09 12.70 21.37
CA THR A 63 6.25 11.49 21.30
C THR A 63 5.75 11.34 19.87
N MET A 64 5.94 10.16 19.28
CA MET A 64 5.31 9.83 18.00
C MET A 64 3.88 9.41 18.27
N VAL A 65 2.92 10.24 17.88
CA VAL A 65 1.51 10.06 18.26
C VAL A 65 0.76 9.18 17.28
N MET A 66 1.13 9.25 16.01
CA MET A 66 0.58 8.41 14.95
C MET A 66 1.56 8.25 13.79
N ILE A 67 1.35 7.21 12.99
CA ILE A 67 2.10 6.94 11.77
C ILE A 67 1.20 6.34 10.70
N ILE A 68 1.31 6.89 9.49
CA ILE A 68 0.65 6.37 8.29
C ILE A 68 1.68 5.53 7.57
N HIS A 69 1.37 4.28 7.26
CA HIS A 69 2.28 3.37 6.58
C HIS A 69 1.54 2.51 5.55
N GLY A 70 2.23 1.60 4.86
CA GLY A 70 1.68 0.88 3.70
C GLY A 70 1.95 1.57 2.36
N PHE A 71 2.80 2.61 2.34
CA PHE A 71 3.21 3.24 1.09
C PHE A 71 4.00 2.25 0.22
N PRO A 72 3.73 2.21 -1.10
CA PRO A 72 4.38 1.26 -2.01
C PRO A 72 5.88 1.52 -2.19
N ASN A 73 6.32 2.76 -1.96
CA ASN A 73 7.71 3.17 -2.05
C ASN A 73 7.92 4.50 -1.29
N ASN A 74 9.19 4.91 -1.19
CA ASN A 74 9.60 6.17 -0.58
C ASN A 74 9.06 7.40 -1.30
N ILE A 75 8.93 7.39 -2.64
CA ILE A 75 8.47 8.55 -3.42
C ILE A 75 7.03 8.90 -3.03
N SER A 76 6.14 7.92 -3.00
CA SER A 76 4.75 8.12 -2.57
C SER A 76 4.67 8.65 -1.13
N ALA A 77 5.49 8.10 -0.22
CA ALA A 77 5.55 8.55 1.17
C ALA A 77 6.08 9.99 1.30
N LEU A 78 7.12 10.36 0.56
CA LEU A 78 7.72 11.70 0.58
C LEU A 78 6.76 12.75 -0.02
N ARG A 79 6.04 12.41 -1.09
CA ARG A 79 4.97 13.27 -1.65
C ARG A 79 3.85 13.50 -0.64
N PHE A 80 3.46 12.47 0.11
CA PHE A 80 2.50 12.58 1.21
C PHE A 80 3.06 13.47 2.33
N GLU A 81 4.28 13.23 2.81
CA GLU A 81 4.94 14.04 3.84
C GLU A 81 4.95 15.52 3.47
N TRP A 82 5.39 15.85 2.24
CA TRP A 82 5.47 17.23 1.79
C TRP A 82 4.10 17.90 1.74
N ALA A 83 3.07 17.22 1.22
CA ALA A 83 1.72 17.76 1.17
C ALA A 83 1.15 18.02 2.58
N TRP A 84 1.43 17.13 3.53
CA TRP A 84 1.02 17.29 4.92
C TRP A 84 1.75 18.47 5.60
N GLN A 85 3.03 18.68 5.28
CA GLN A 85 3.81 19.82 5.76
C GLN A 85 3.41 21.15 5.10
N GLN A 86 2.99 21.13 3.83
CA GLN A 86 2.75 22.31 2.99
C GLN A 86 1.33 22.33 2.37
N PRO A 87 0.25 22.34 3.17
CA PRO A 87 -1.12 22.29 2.64
C PRO A 87 -1.47 23.49 1.75
N ARG A 88 -0.80 24.64 1.96
CA ARG A 88 -1.01 25.86 1.16
C ARG A 88 -0.41 25.81 -0.23
N LEU A 89 0.67 25.04 -0.38
CA LEU A 89 1.40 24.94 -1.65
C LEU A 89 0.97 23.70 -2.43
N SER A 90 0.52 22.66 -1.72
CA SER A 90 0.08 21.42 -2.33
C SER A 90 -1.05 21.67 -3.33
N ARG A 91 -0.83 21.28 -4.59
CA ARG A 91 -1.83 21.33 -5.66
C ARG A 91 -3.15 20.66 -5.25
N ARG A 92 -3.08 19.60 -4.44
CA ARG A 92 -4.24 18.82 -3.97
C ARG A 92 -4.96 19.43 -2.77
N LEU A 93 -4.33 20.36 -2.04
CA LEU A 93 -4.89 20.91 -0.79
C LEU A 93 -5.12 22.42 -0.81
N LYS A 94 -4.42 23.16 -1.70
CA LYS A 94 -4.48 24.63 -1.79
C LYS A 94 -5.88 25.20 -2.06
N HIS A 95 -6.76 24.40 -2.66
CA HIS A 95 -8.12 24.80 -3.00
C HIS A 95 -9.12 24.54 -1.86
N ILE A 96 -8.67 23.95 -0.73
CA ILE A 96 -9.51 23.65 0.44
C ILE A 96 -9.31 24.77 1.47
N PRO A 97 -10.26 25.73 1.61
CA PRO A 97 -10.07 26.94 2.41
C PRO A 97 -9.77 26.65 3.89
N GLU A 98 -10.38 25.60 4.42
CA GLU A 98 -10.25 25.20 5.83
C GLU A 98 -8.80 24.86 6.15
N LEU A 99 -8.07 24.22 5.24
CA LEU A 99 -6.69 23.77 5.45
C LEU A 99 -5.65 24.90 5.31
N GLN A 100 -6.07 26.09 4.87
CA GLN A 100 -5.14 27.18 4.62
C GLN A 100 -4.67 27.86 5.90
N LYS A 101 -5.38 27.73 7.02
CA LYS A 101 -4.88 28.23 8.30
C LYS A 101 -5.32 27.37 9.47
N LYS A 102 -4.46 27.37 10.50
CA LYS A 102 -4.81 26.91 11.83
C LYS A 102 -5.80 27.88 12.48
N LEU A 103 -6.81 27.35 13.15
CA LEU A 103 -7.77 28.17 13.91
C LEU A 103 -7.14 28.68 15.21
N ARG A 104 -7.64 29.81 15.72
CA ARG A 104 -7.05 30.51 16.89
C ARG A 104 -6.95 29.62 18.14
N HIS A 105 -7.96 28.79 18.38
CA HIS A 105 -8.07 27.90 19.55
C HIS A 105 -7.68 26.45 19.25
N GLU A 106 -7.25 26.15 18.02
CA GLU A 106 -6.90 24.80 17.59
C GLU A 106 -5.45 24.49 17.99
N SER A 107 -5.19 23.29 18.51
CA SER A 107 -3.81 22.86 18.80
C SER A 107 -3.04 22.60 17.51
N HIS A 108 -1.70 22.57 17.56
CA HIS A 108 -0.93 22.17 16.38
C HIS A 108 -1.25 20.73 15.96
N PHE A 109 -1.49 19.85 16.93
CA PHE A 109 -1.94 18.49 16.68
C PHE A 109 -3.27 18.46 15.92
N ALA A 110 -4.30 19.14 16.44
CA ALA A 110 -5.63 19.16 15.82
C ALA A 110 -5.59 19.71 14.38
N TYR A 111 -4.81 20.76 14.14
CA TYR A 111 -4.60 21.29 12.79
C TYR A 111 -3.99 20.27 11.83
N ASN A 112 -2.94 19.56 12.26
CA ASN A 112 -2.30 18.55 11.42
C ASN A 112 -3.20 17.31 11.23
N PHE A 113 -3.97 16.93 12.25
CA PHE A 113 -4.94 15.85 12.13
C PHE A 113 -6.05 16.19 11.14
N ARG A 114 -6.56 17.42 11.16
CA ARG A 114 -7.56 17.91 10.19
C ARG A 114 -7.04 17.89 8.75
N ILE A 115 -5.77 18.28 8.53
CA ILE A 115 -5.14 18.15 7.20
C ILE A 115 -5.06 16.68 6.78
N LEU A 116 -4.61 15.82 7.68
CA LEU A 116 -4.48 14.39 7.42
C LEU A 116 -5.83 13.76 7.03
N THR A 117 -6.90 14.10 7.75
CA THR A 117 -8.25 13.62 7.46
C THR A 117 -8.69 13.93 6.03
N GLU A 118 -8.42 15.14 5.53
CA GLU A 118 -8.71 15.47 4.12
C GLU A 118 -7.76 14.74 3.15
N MET A 119 -6.48 14.62 3.49
CA MET A 119 -5.51 13.91 2.64
C MET A 119 -5.89 12.45 2.41
N LEU A 120 -6.38 11.73 3.43
CA LEU A 120 -6.76 10.32 3.30
C LEU A 120 -7.95 10.10 2.35
N ARG A 121 -8.73 11.16 2.07
CA ARG A 121 -9.95 11.11 1.26
C ARG A 121 -9.75 11.63 -0.16
N ILE A 122 -8.58 12.22 -0.46
CA ILE A 122 -8.29 12.84 -1.76
C ILE A 122 -7.29 12.00 -2.56
N GLY A 123 -7.50 11.93 -3.87
CA GLY A 123 -6.55 11.30 -4.78
C GLY A 123 -5.17 11.97 -4.74
N PRO A 124 -4.07 11.22 -4.94
CA PRO A 124 -4.05 9.78 -5.23
C PRO A 124 -4.04 8.92 -3.96
N TRP A 125 -4.03 9.55 -2.77
CA TRP A 125 -3.78 8.86 -1.51
C TRP A 125 -4.92 7.95 -1.10
N ASN A 126 -6.16 8.35 -1.38
CA ASN A 126 -7.38 7.57 -1.14
C ASN A 126 -7.46 6.25 -1.93
N ARG A 127 -6.48 5.93 -2.78
CA ARG A 127 -6.39 4.66 -3.51
C ARG A 127 -5.20 3.80 -3.07
N LEU A 128 -4.39 4.30 -2.15
CA LEU A 128 -3.23 3.57 -1.64
C LEU A 128 -3.67 2.67 -0.48
N PRO A 129 -3.04 1.48 -0.30
CA PRO A 129 -3.34 0.57 0.81
C PRO A 129 -2.70 1.09 2.11
N LEU A 130 -3.07 2.30 2.53
CA LEU A 130 -2.51 2.97 3.70
C LEU A 130 -3.15 2.44 4.97
N ILE A 131 -2.33 2.34 6.01
CA ILE A 131 -2.74 1.95 7.35
C ILE A 131 -2.53 3.16 8.26
N ILE A 132 -3.59 3.58 8.95
CA ILE A 132 -3.54 4.65 9.94
C ILE A 132 -3.26 3.99 11.29
N ARG A 133 -2.10 4.26 11.90
CA ARG A 133 -1.77 3.69 13.20
C ARG A 133 -1.60 4.74 14.28
N TRP A 134 -2.37 4.61 15.35
CA TRP A 134 -2.21 5.34 16.60
C TRP A 134 -1.15 4.69 17.47
N LEU A 135 -0.23 5.50 18.00
CA LEU A 135 0.89 5.05 18.83
C LEU A 135 0.83 5.58 20.26
N ALA A 136 -0.01 6.60 20.51
CA ALA A 136 -0.22 7.21 21.82
C ALA A 136 -1.71 7.49 22.04
N ASP A 137 -2.32 6.77 22.98
CA ASP A 137 -3.77 6.75 23.18
C ASP A 137 -4.34 8.12 23.61
N GLU A 138 -3.56 8.89 24.38
CA GLU A 138 -3.91 10.27 24.79
C GLU A 138 -4.17 11.23 23.61
N PHE A 139 -3.62 10.93 22.43
CA PHE A 139 -3.83 11.70 21.21
C PHE A 139 -4.84 11.09 20.26
N HIS A 140 -5.39 9.91 20.55
CA HIS A 140 -6.42 9.29 19.74
C HIS A 140 -7.59 10.25 19.55
N ARG A 141 -8.07 10.39 18.31
CA ARG A 141 -9.25 11.16 17.96
C ARG A 141 -10.06 10.38 16.94
N GLU A 142 -11.36 10.39 17.14
CA GLU A 142 -12.29 9.89 16.13
C GLU A 142 -12.33 10.85 14.94
N PHE A 143 -12.63 10.28 13.77
CA PHE A 143 -12.89 11.05 12.57
C PHE A 143 -14.30 11.66 12.65
N GLU A 144 -14.44 12.90 12.19
CA GLU A 144 -15.76 13.55 12.11
C GLU A 144 -16.71 12.75 11.20
N ALA A 145 -18.01 12.79 11.48
CA ALA A 145 -19.02 12.11 10.68
C ALA A 145 -18.89 12.48 9.19
N GLY A 146 -18.80 11.46 8.33
CA GLY A 146 -18.61 11.63 6.88
C GLY A 146 -17.16 11.92 6.44
N LYS A 147 -16.20 12.01 7.37
CA LYS A 147 -14.77 12.22 7.10
C LYS A 147 -13.89 11.03 7.48
N ASN A 148 -14.47 9.83 7.51
CA ASN A 148 -13.73 8.60 7.71
C ASN A 148 -12.78 8.35 6.53
N PRO A 149 -11.62 7.71 6.77
CA PRO A 149 -10.81 7.18 5.69
C PRO A 149 -11.58 6.11 4.90
N PRO A 150 -11.22 5.86 3.63
CA PRO A 150 -11.79 4.77 2.85
C PRO A 150 -11.71 3.41 3.56
N LEU A 151 -12.67 2.51 3.28
CA LEU A 151 -12.80 1.21 3.97
C LEU A 151 -11.54 0.33 3.89
N HIS A 152 -10.82 0.39 2.78
CA HIS A 152 -9.56 -0.35 2.60
C HIS A 152 -8.38 0.20 3.40
N MET A 153 -8.54 1.31 4.12
CA MET A 153 -7.52 1.89 4.99
C MET A 153 -7.80 1.58 6.45
N PRO A 154 -7.23 0.50 7.01
CA PRO A 154 -7.52 0.11 8.38
C PRO A 154 -6.91 1.11 9.38
N ILE A 155 -7.65 1.34 10.46
CA ILE A 155 -7.19 2.07 11.63
C ILE A 155 -6.72 1.05 12.67
N CYS A 156 -5.48 1.19 13.14
CA CYS A 156 -4.87 0.28 14.09
C CYS A 156 -4.28 1.01 15.29
N PHE A 157 -4.05 0.29 16.38
CA PHE A 157 -3.45 0.80 17.61
C PHE A 157 -2.18 0.02 17.96
N GLY A 158 -1.35 0.58 18.84
CA GLY A 158 -0.18 -0.11 19.38
C GLY A 158 1.10 0.03 18.56
N ARG A 159 2.19 -0.57 19.04
CA ARG A 159 3.56 -0.32 18.57
C ARG A 159 3.89 -1.11 17.29
N ILE A 160 4.78 -0.55 16.45
CA ILE A 160 5.34 -1.24 15.27
C ILE A 160 6.80 -1.58 15.52
N LYS A 161 7.26 -2.71 14.98
CA LYS A 161 8.69 -3.02 14.87
C LYS A 161 9.02 -3.39 13.42
N LYS A 162 10.06 -2.76 12.87
CA LYS A 162 10.61 -3.18 11.58
C LYS A 162 11.38 -4.48 11.76
N VAL A 163 11.19 -5.43 10.85
CA VAL A 163 12.02 -6.64 10.75
C VAL A 163 12.87 -6.59 9.50
N GLY A 164 14.10 -7.10 9.57
CA GLY A 164 14.97 -7.22 8.41
C GLY A 164 14.46 -8.32 7.47
N ARG A 165 14.46 -8.06 6.17
CA ARG A 165 14.09 -9.04 5.14
C ARG A 165 14.89 -10.33 5.32
N LYS A 166 14.22 -11.47 5.52
CA LYS A 166 14.90 -12.77 5.62
C LYS A 166 15.57 -13.07 4.27
N LYS A 167 16.90 -13.25 4.24
CA LYS A 167 17.58 -13.77 3.05
C LYS A 167 17.06 -15.18 2.79
N LYS A 168 16.46 -15.44 1.62
CA LYS A 168 16.16 -16.81 1.17
C LYS A 168 17.48 -17.59 1.14
N THR A 169 17.67 -18.50 2.08
CA THR A 169 18.77 -19.46 2.08
C THR A 169 18.58 -20.39 0.89
N LYS A 170 19.47 -20.31 -0.10
CA LYS A 170 19.59 -21.35 -1.14
C LYS A 170 20.11 -22.62 -0.46
N THR A 171 19.26 -23.62 -0.30
CA THR A 171 19.66 -24.99 0.01
C THR A 171 20.37 -25.56 -1.22
N THR A 172 21.70 -25.60 -1.19
CA THR A 172 22.54 -26.29 -2.17
C THR A 172 22.42 -27.79 -1.96
N LYS A 173 21.82 -28.49 -2.94
CA LYS A 173 22.09 -29.92 -3.18
C LYS A 173 23.38 -30.03 -4.00
N GLU A 174 24.35 -30.77 -3.47
CA GLU A 174 25.42 -31.46 -4.21
C GLU A 174 24.81 -32.40 -5.27
N GLN A 175 25.41 -32.77 -6.41
CA GLN A 175 26.69 -32.57 -7.10
C GLN A 175 26.43 -33.04 -8.56
N SER A 176 27.07 -32.42 -9.56
CA SER A 176 27.83 -33.14 -10.62
C SER A 176 28.17 -32.20 -11.79
N HIS A 177 29.45 -32.16 -12.12
CA HIS A 177 30.04 -31.45 -13.26
C HIS A 177 29.44 -31.88 -14.61
N ILE A 178 29.20 -30.92 -15.51
CA ILE A 178 29.54 -31.01 -16.95
C ILE A 178 29.57 -29.61 -17.58
N SER A 179 30.62 -29.46 -18.41
CA SER A 179 31.10 -28.39 -19.29
C SER A 179 30.29 -27.12 -19.57
N LYS A 180 31.05 -26.02 -19.54
CA LYS A 180 30.70 -24.66 -19.99
C LYS A 180 30.23 -24.65 -21.46
N ARG A 181 29.07 -24.03 -21.70
CA ARG A 181 28.76 -23.33 -22.95
C ARG A 181 28.29 -21.91 -22.65
N THR A 182 29.04 -20.97 -23.21
CA THR A 182 28.79 -19.53 -23.17
C THR A 182 27.62 -19.21 -24.08
N VAL A 183 26.51 -18.71 -23.52
CA VAL A 183 25.48 -18.00 -24.29
C VAL A 183 25.06 -16.77 -23.50
N SER A 184 25.17 -15.61 -24.13
CA SER A 184 24.79 -14.32 -23.57
C SER A 184 23.27 -14.24 -23.43
N ASN A 185 22.76 -14.24 -22.20
CA ASN A 185 21.36 -13.86 -21.94
C ASN A 185 21.32 -12.42 -21.42
N GLN A 186 20.96 -11.51 -22.33
CA GLN A 186 20.41 -10.22 -21.97
C GLN A 186 19.14 -10.46 -21.15
N SER A 187 19.25 -10.29 -19.83
CA SER A 187 18.12 -10.28 -18.91
C SER A 187 17.25 -9.07 -19.22
N LYS A 188 16.21 -9.25 -20.05
CA LYS A 188 15.10 -8.31 -20.14
C LYS A 188 14.40 -8.28 -18.78
N LYS A 189 14.77 -7.28 -17.98
CA LYS A 189 14.14 -6.94 -16.73
C LYS A 189 12.87 -6.18 -17.10
N SER A 190 11.75 -6.88 -17.32
CA SER A 190 10.44 -6.25 -17.45
C SER A 190 10.00 -5.75 -16.08
N LYS A 191 10.62 -4.65 -15.65
CA LYS A 191 10.11 -3.82 -14.57
C LYS A 191 8.92 -3.09 -15.19
N ILE A 192 7.70 -3.41 -14.74
CA ILE A 192 6.54 -2.59 -15.07
C ILE A 192 6.81 -1.22 -14.48
N VAL A 193 7.20 -0.28 -15.34
CA VAL A 193 7.39 1.13 -15.00
C VAL A 193 5.99 1.72 -14.96
N ILE A 194 5.45 1.88 -13.76
CA ILE A 194 4.27 2.73 -13.56
C ILE A 194 4.79 4.17 -13.74
N ASN A 195 4.66 4.68 -14.95
CA ASN A 195 5.05 6.03 -15.31
C ASN A 195 3.97 6.98 -14.76
N TYR A 196 4.17 7.48 -13.55
CA TYR A 196 3.44 8.64 -13.08
C TYR A 196 3.95 9.84 -13.86
N ASP A 197 3.09 10.46 -14.65
CA ASP A 197 3.36 11.71 -15.36
C ASP A 197 4.02 12.71 -14.39
N PHE A 198 5.31 12.94 -14.61
CA PHE A 198 6.20 13.68 -13.73
C PHE A 198 6.33 15.06 -14.37
N ASP A 199 5.66 16.07 -13.81
CA ASP A 199 5.73 17.41 -14.37
C ASP A 199 7.01 18.13 -13.93
N GLU A 200 7.40 19.14 -14.69
CA GLU A 200 8.63 19.94 -14.56
C GLU A 200 8.90 20.46 -13.13
N TYR A 201 7.84 20.60 -12.32
CA TYR A 201 7.90 21.02 -10.93
C TYR A 201 8.41 19.91 -9.98
N ASP A 202 8.16 18.64 -10.31
CA ASP A 202 8.64 17.50 -9.53
C ASP A 202 10.17 17.28 -9.66
N LEU A 203 10.78 17.69 -10.77
CA LEU A 203 12.24 17.67 -10.96
C LEU A 203 12.94 18.79 -10.18
N LEU A 204 12.29 19.95 -10.05
CA LEU A 204 12.79 21.10 -9.29
C LEU A 204 12.88 20.81 -7.78
N VAL A 205 12.02 19.95 -7.25
CA VAL A 205 12.09 19.49 -5.85
C VAL A 205 13.27 18.53 -5.61
N MET A 206 13.83 17.93 -6.68
CA MET A 206 14.87 16.89 -6.62
C MET A 206 16.30 17.40 -6.89
N GLY A 207 16.50 18.71 -7.11
CA GLY A 207 17.83 19.33 -7.12
C GLY A 207 18.73 19.00 -8.33
N GLY A 208 18.17 18.87 -9.53
CA GLY A 208 18.94 18.69 -10.77
C GLY A 208 19.28 20.01 -11.48
N GLU A 209 20.53 20.17 -11.92
CA GLU A 209 21.00 21.28 -12.76
C GLU A 209 20.48 21.15 -14.20
N LYS A 210 20.24 22.29 -14.88
CA LYS A 210 19.82 22.37 -16.29
C LYS A 210 20.92 21.88 -17.23
N PRO A 211 20.60 21.07 -18.26
CA PRO A 211 21.35 21.09 -19.51
C PRO A 211 20.73 22.11 -20.48
N ASP A 212 21.60 22.95 -21.04
CA ASP A 212 21.29 23.90 -22.11
C ASP A 212 20.97 23.18 -23.43
N GLY A 213 20.03 23.76 -24.19
CA GLY A 213 20.12 23.94 -25.65
C GLY A 213 19.91 22.75 -26.58
N ASP A 214 18.83 22.87 -27.37
CA ASP A 214 18.64 22.47 -28.78
C ASP A 214 19.02 21.06 -29.25
N ASP A 215 18.01 20.32 -29.74
CA ASP A 215 18.02 19.89 -31.15
C ASP A 215 16.64 19.38 -31.63
N ASP A 216 16.32 19.84 -32.84
CA ASP A 216 15.19 19.52 -33.73
C ASP A 216 15.09 18.02 -34.06
N VAL A 217 13.88 17.42 -34.01
CA VAL A 217 13.50 16.36 -34.97
C VAL A 217 11.99 16.44 -35.30
N LYS A 218 11.71 16.69 -36.59
CA LYS A 218 10.39 16.64 -37.24
C LYS A 218 9.90 15.21 -37.50
N LEU A 219 8.57 15.06 -37.42
CA LEU A 219 7.61 14.36 -38.32
C LEU A 219 8.07 13.09 -39.04
N VAL A 220 7.28 12.00 -38.97
CA VAL A 220 6.46 11.47 -40.09
C VAL A 220 5.41 10.52 -39.49
N GLY A 221 4.15 10.68 -39.86
CA GLY A 221 3.09 9.70 -39.63
C GLY A 221 2.91 8.81 -40.86
N GLU A 222 2.37 7.61 -40.68
CA GLU A 222 1.69 6.90 -41.75
C GLU A 222 0.71 5.86 -41.21
N SER A 223 -0.44 5.82 -41.84
CA SER A 223 -1.61 4.98 -41.59
C SER A 223 -1.63 3.87 -42.63
N ILE A 224 -1.89 2.60 -42.27
CA ILE A 224 -2.37 1.58 -43.22
C ILE A 224 -3.42 0.67 -42.55
N THR A 225 -4.42 0.35 -43.37
CA THR A 225 -5.76 -0.23 -43.22
C THR A 225 -5.84 -1.74 -42.94
N PRO A 226 -7.05 -2.31 -42.67
CA PRO A 226 -7.24 -3.66 -42.15
C PRO A 226 -7.39 -4.72 -43.25
N VAL A 227 -7.12 -5.99 -42.92
CA VAL A 227 -7.39 -7.14 -43.78
C VAL A 227 -8.19 -8.21 -43.00
N THR A 228 -9.16 -8.74 -43.72
CA THR A 228 -10.27 -9.63 -43.36
C THR A 228 -9.90 -11.10 -43.13
N ALA A 229 -10.81 -11.83 -42.46
CA ALA A 229 -10.83 -13.27 -42.21
C ALA A 229 -10.80 -14.16 -43.48
N PRO A 230 -10.66 -15.49 -43.33
CA PRO A 230 -11.89 -16.29 -43.23
C PRO A 230 -11.87 -17.43 -42.20
N VAL A 231 -13.10 -17.77 -41.81
CA VAL A 231 -13.57 -18.97 -41.11
C VAL A 231 -13.43 -20.21 -41.98
N GLU A 232 -13.10 -21.36 -41.37
CA GLU A 232 -13.48 -22.67 -41.91
C GLU A 232 -13.80 -23.66 -40.78
N SER A 233 -14.85 -24.43 -41.04
CA SER A 233 -15.56 -25.38 -40.19
C SER A 233 -15.30 -26.81 -40.66
N VAL A 234 -15.10 -27.79 -39.77
CA VAL A 234 -15.35 -29.21 -40.11
C VAL A 234 -15.87 -29.98 -38.89
N VAL A 235 -16.87 -30.83 -39.18
CA VAL A 235 -17.66 -31.72 -38.32
C VAL A 235 -17.06 -33.14 -38.22
N ILE A 236 -17.17 -33.70 -37.01
CA ILE A 236 -17.31 -35.09 -36.54
C ILE A 236 -17.08 -36.25 -37.55
N SER A 237 -16.26 -37.24 -37.15
CA SER A 237 -16.50 -38.68 -37.37
C SER A 237 -15.78 -39.53 -36.31
N SER A 238 -16.36 -40.69 -36.01
CA SER A 238 -16.09 -41.60 -34.89
C SER A 238 -15.18 -42.79 -35.25
N ASP A 239 -14.84 -43.53 -34.18
CA ASP A 239 -14.41 -44.94 -34.09
C ASP A 239 -12.90 -45.26 -34.14
N SER A 240 -12.33 -45.55 -32.96
CA SER A 240 -11.72 -46.87 -32.65
C SER A 240 -11.37 -46.97 -31.16
N GLU A 241 -11.73 -48.12 -30.57
CA GLU A 241 -11.31 -48.61 -29.26
C GLU A 241 -9.84 -49.05 -29.34
N ASP A 242 -8.96 -48.61 -28.43
CA ASP A 242 -8.16 -49.49 -27.56
C ASP A 242 -7.20 -48.70 -26.65
N ASP A 243 -6.83 -49.36 -25.55
CA ASP A 243 -5.83 -49.08 -24.53
C ASP A 243 -6.08 -47.96 -23.49
N SER A 244 -6.44 -48.47 -22.32
CA SER A 244 -6.47 -47.84 -21.01
C SER A 244 -5.12 -47.23 -20.60
N GLU A 245 -5.03 -45.91 -20.71
CA GLU A 245 -4.37 -45.09 -19.72
C GLU A 245 -5.40 -44.10 -19.20
N VAL A 246 -5.81 -44.24 -17.94
CA VAL A 246 -6.64 -43.24 -17.25
C VAL A 246 -5.82 -41.95 -17.26
N PRO A 247 -6.22 -40.90 -18.00
CA PRO A 247 -5.57 -39.61 -17.83
C PRO A 247 -5.94 -39.18 -16.43
N GLU A 248 -4.94 -38.87 -15.58
CA GLU A 248 -5.20 -38.10 -14.37
C GLU A 248 -6.02 -36.87 -14.81
N GLU A 249 -7.31 -36.82 -14.46
CA GLU A 249 -8.19 -35.71 -14.79
C GLU A 249 -7.63 -34.48 -14.07
N VAL A 250 -6.74 -33.75 -14.75
CA VAL A 250 -6.29 -32.44 -14.31
C VAL A 250 -7.52 -31.57 -14.40
N SER A 251 -8.19 -31.34 -13.26
CA SER A 251 -9.39 -30.54 -13.18
C SER A 251 -9.10 -29.14 -13.68
N GLN A 252 -9.36 -28.87 -14.96
CA GLN A 252 -9.16 -27.56 -15.56
C GLN A 252 -10.15 -26.60 -14.92
N GLN A 253 -9.64 -25.68 -14.10
CA GLN A 253 -10.48 -24.65 -13.50
C GLN A 253 -10.82 -23.65 -14.60
N LEU A 254 -12.11 -23.41 -14.83
CA LEU A 254 -12.59 -22.42 -15.80
C LEU A 254 -12.87 -21.09 -15.09
N CYS A 255 -12.53 -19.99 -15.74
CA CYS A 255 -12.94 -18.66 -15.30
C CYS A 255 -14.44 -18.48 -15.55
N THR A 256 -15.19 -18.09 -14.53
CA THR A 256 -16.64 -17.87 -14.62
C THR A 256 -17.00 -16.64 -15.46
N LEU A 257 -16.05 -15.74 -15.71
CA LEU A 257 -16.28 -14.47 -16.43
C LEU A 257 -16.04 -14.60 -17.94
N CYS A 258 -14.88 -15.09 -18.35
CA CYS A 258 -14.53 -15.26 -19.77
C CYS A 258 -14.72 -16.69 -20.29
N LYS A 259 -15.00 -17.66 -19.40
CA LYS A 259 -15.23 -19.08 -19.72
C LYS A 259 -14.02 -19.82 -20.30
N THR A 260 -12.82 -19.22 -20.23
CA THR A 260 -11.57 -19.88 -20.63
C THR A 260 -10.89 -20.55 -19.45
N SER A 261 -9.99 -21.50 -19.73
CA SER A 261 -9.21 -22.21 -18.71
C SER A 261 -8.26 -21.27 -17.96
N ILE A 262 -8.09 -21.53 -16.67
CA ILE A 262 -7.08 -20.93 -15.82
C ILE A 262 -5.91 -21.91 -15.77
N ASP A 263 -4.80 -21.56 -16.41
CA ASP A 263 -3.60 -22.39 -16.38
C ASP A 263 -2.96 -22.28 -14.98
N LEU A 264 -2.98 -23.37 -14.24
CA LEU A 264 -2.43 -23.43 -12.88
C LEU A 264 -0.90 -23.59 -12.89
N THR A 265 -0.31 -23.94 -14.03
CA THR A 265 1.14 -24.14 -14.17
C THR A 265 1.89 -22.80 -14.29
N ASP A 266 1.22 -21.76 -14.79
CA ASP A 266 1.77 -20.41 -14.91
C ASP A 266 1.84 -19.66 -13.56
N MET A 267 1.13 -20.11 -12.52
CA MET A 267 1.19 -19.47 -11.20
C MET A 267 2.60 -19.49 -10.57
N GLU A 268 3.43 -20.49 -10.89
CA GLU A 268 4.79 -20.62 -10.36
C GLU A 268 5.83 -19.84 -11.20
N THR A 269 5.56 -19.60 -12.48
CA THR A 269 6.49 -19.03 -13.47
C THR A 269 6.17 -17.56 -13.83
N THR A 270 4.91 -17.19 -13.99
CA THR A 270 4.45 -15.82 -14.35
C THR A 270 3.92 -15.04 -13.15
N GLY A 271 3.50 -15.73 -12.09
CA GLY A 271 2.86 -15.11 -10.93
C GLY A 271 1.38 -14.77 -11.16
N ASP A 272 0.74 -15.44 -12.12
CA ASP A 272 -0.70 -15.32 -12.33
C ASP A 272 -1.48 -15.81 -11.10
N LEU A 273 -2.54 -15.07 -10.78
CA LEU A 273 -3.32 -15.27 -9.56
C LEU A 273 -4.74 -15.71 -9.92
N MET A 274 -5.11 -16.91 -9.50
CA MET A 274 -6.51 -17.36 -9.55
C MET A 274 -7.30 -16.70 -8.41
N LEU A 275 -8.31 -15.90 -8.76
CA LEU A 275 -9.15 -15.21 -7.79
C LEU A 275 -10.40 -16.03 -7.46
N ARG A 276 -10.78 -16.01 -6.18
CA ARG A 276 -12.01 -16.64 -5.67
C ARG A 276 -12.75 -15.64 -4.78
N CYS A 277 -14.08 -15.70 -4.77
CA CYS A 277 -14.88 -14.87 -3.86
C CYS A 277 -14.49 -15.14 -2.39
N LEU A 278 -14.66 -14.14 -1.51
CA LEU A 278 -14.46 -14.30 -0.07
C LEU A 278 -15.46 -15.30 0.53
N GLN A 279 -16.70 -15.34 0.03
CA GLN A 279 -17.75 -16.22 0.51
C GLN A 279 -17.42 -17.71 0.27
N PRO A 280 -17.39 -18.58 1.30
CA PRO A 280 -16.98 -19.98 1.16
C PRO A 280 -17.86 -20.81 0.22
N ARG A 281 -19.14 -20.45 0.07
CA ARG A 281 -20.11 -21.16 -0.76
C ARG A 281 -20.32 -20.55 -2.14
N CYS A 282 -19.59 -19.48 -2.46
CA CYS A 282 -19.70 -18.82 -3.76
C CYS A 282 -18.83 -19.55 -4.79
N THR A 283 -19.36 -19.70 -6.02
CA THR A 283 -18.70 -20.41 -7.13
C THR A 283 -17.84 -19.51 -8.00
N LEU A 284 -17.69 -18.23 -7.68
CA LEU A 284 -16.82 -17.32 -8.44
C LEU A 284 -15.37 -17.83 -8.43
N VAL A 285 -14.87 -18.09 -9.62
CA VAL A 285 -13.46 -18.37 -9.92
C VAL A 285 -13.11 -17.54 -11.15
N SER A 286 -12.08 -16.71 -11.11
CA SER A 286 -11.76 -15.83 -12.24
C SER A 286 -10.27 -15.59 -12.40
N HIS A 287 -9.87 -15.20 -13.61
CA HIS A 287 -8.58 -14.54 -13.82
C HIS A 287 -8.53 -13.20 -13.07
N LEU A 288 -7.30 -12.77 -12.74
CA LEU A 288 -7.03 -11.46 -12.15
C LEU A 288 -7.57 -10.33 -13.03
N GLU A 289 -7.23 -10.35 -14.32
CA GLU A 289 -7.61 -9.32 -15.29
C GLU A 289 -9.12 -9.27 -15.50
N CYS A 290 -9.78 -10.42 -15.66
CA CYS A 290 -11.22 -10.45 -15.88
C CYS A 290 -12.02 -9.84 -14.72
N LEU A 291 -11.65 -10.14 -13.47
CA LEU A 291 -12.34 -9.54 -12.33
C LEU A 291 -11.97 -8.07 -12.18
N ALA A 292 -10.70 -7.72 -12.41
CA ALA A 292 -10.25 -6.33 -12.35
C ALA A 292 -11.04 -5.47 -13.34
N ASP A 293 -11.08 -5.84 -14.62
CA ASP A 293 -11.76 -5.10 -15.68
C ASP A 293 -13.25 -4.91 -15.41
N LEU A 294 -13.89 -5.90 -14.78
CA LEU A 294 -15.31 -5.83 -14.44
C LEU A 294 -15.62 -4.74 -13.40
N ILE A 295 -14.76 -4.56 -12.40
CA ILE A 295 -15.01 -3.67 -11.26
C ILE A 295 -14.18 -2.38 -11.30
N LEU A 296 -13.26 -2.25 -12.26
CA LEU A 296 -12.33 -1.13 -12.34
C LEU A 296 -13.07 0.15 -12.72
N GLU A 297 -12.89 1.18 -11.90
CA GLU A 297 -13.39 2.52 -12.21
C GLU A 297 -12.70 3.12 -13.46
N PRO A 298 -13.44 3.83 -14.33
CA PRO A 298 -12.86 4.46 -15.51
C PRO A 298 -11.66 5.36 -15.19
N GLY A 299 -10.56 5.20 -15.94
CA GLY A 299 -9.33 5.97 -15.77
C GLY A 299 -8.48 5.55 -14.57
N GLN A 300 -8.84 4.47 -13.88
CA GLN A 300 -8.01 3.85 -12.84
C GLN A 300 -7.29 2.61 -13.38
N TYR A 301 -6.29 2.13 -12.64
CA TYR A 301 -5.52 0.92 -13.00
C TYR A 301 -5.69 -0.24 -12.02
N ILE A 302 -6.10 0.06 -10.78
CA ILE A 302 -6.23 -0.92 -9.71
C ILE A 302 -7.58 -0.72 -9.04
N PRO A 303 -8.42 -1.78 -8.93
CA PRO A 303 -9.63 -1.72 -8.14
C PRO A 303 -9.36 -1.55 -6.66
N ILE A 304 -10.32 -0.96 -5.95
CA ILE A 304 -10.26 -0.79 -4.48
C ILE A 304 -11.26 -1.72 -3.81
N GLU A 305 -12.47 -1.76 -4.33
CA GLU A 305 -13.60 -2.53 -3.84
C GLU A 305 -14.55 -2.81 -5.01
N GLY A 306 -15.48 -3.74 -4.80
CA GLY A 306 -16.49 -4.11 -5.78
C GLY A 306 -17.42 -5.18 -5.25
N ASP A 307 -18.40 -5.56 -6.06
CA ASP A 307 -19.38 -6.58 -5.71
C ASP A 307 -19.16 -7.86 -6.50
N CYS A 308 -19.33 -9.00 -5.85
CA CYS A 308 -19.18 -10.29 -6.51
C CYS A 308 -20.28 -10.47 -7.57
N PRO A 309 -19.97 -10.78 -8.84
CA PRO A 309 -20.99 -10.94 -9.88
C PRO A 309 -21.83 -12.22 -9.75
N VAL A 310 -21.55 -13.06 -8.74
CA VAL A 310 -22.25 -14.34 -8.50
C VAL A 310 -23.11 -14.28 -7.25
N CYS A 311 -22.56 -13.81 -6.13
CA CYS A 311 -23.28 -13.77 -4.85
C CYS A 311 -23.56 -12.35 -4.34
N GLU A 312 -23.24 -11.32 -5.13
CA GLU A 312 -23.48 -9.89 -4.86
C GLU A 312 -22.87 -9.37 -3.54
N THR A 313 -22.00 -10.15 -2.92
CA THR A 313 -21.32 -9.75 -1.70
C THR A 313 -20.25 -8.72 -2.03
N HIS A 314 -20.31 -7.59 -1.34
CA HIS A 314 -19.30 -6.56 -1.39
C HIS A 314 -17.95 -7.03 -0.83
N PHE A 315 -16.85 -6.65 -1.47
CA PHE A 315 -15.51 -7.00 -1.04
C PHE A 315 -14.49 -5.88 -1.29
N LEU A 316 -13.41 -5.89 -0.52
CA LEU A 316 -12.22 -5.10 -0.82
C LEU A 316 -11.29 -5.88 -1.73
N TRP A 317 -10.76 -5.22 -2.75
CA TRP A 317 -9.81 -5.82 -3.71
C TRP A 317 -8.60 -6.44 -2.99
N GLY A 318 -8.07 -5.73 -1.99
CA GLY A 318 -6.95 -6.21 -1.17
C GLY A 318 -7.23 -7.54 -0.45
N ASP A 319 -8.48 -7.82 -0.10
CA ASP A 319 -8.86 -9.07 0.57
C ASP A 319 -8.94 -10.24 -0.40
N ILE A 320 -9.46 -10.01 -1.61
CA ILE A 320 -9.43 -11.00 -2.69
C ILE A 320 -8.00 -11.38 -3.05
N ILE A 321 -7.11 -10.39 -3.19
CA ILE A 321 -5.69 -10.63 -3.49
C ILE A 321 -4.99 -11.36 -2.35
N ARG A 322 -5.27 -11.01 -1.08
CA ARG A 322 -4.71 -11.72 0.09
C ARG A 322 -5.15 -13.18 0.12
N LYS A 323 -6.45 -13.44 -0.08
CA LYS A 323 -7.01 -14.79 -0.12
C LYS A 323 -6.35 -15.62 -1.23
N ALA A 324 -6.19 -15.04 -2.42
CA ALA A 324 -5.57 -15.70 -3.55
C ALA A 324 -4.06 -15.99 -3.34
N LYS A 325 -3.37 -15.18 -2.53
CA LYS A 325 -1.98 -15.44 -2.10
C LYS A 325 -1.85 -16.44 -0.93
N GLY A 326 -2.95 -16.95 -0.41
CA GLY A 326 -2.95 -17.85 0.75
C GLY A 326 -2.64 -17.17 2.08
N CYS A 327 -2.75 -15.84 2.16
CA CYS A 327 -2.56 -15.08 3.40
C CYS A 327 -3.90 -14.96 4.13
N THR A 328 -4.28 -15.95 4.93
CA THR A 328 -5.55 -15.95 5.69
C THR A 328 -5.50 -15.19 7.02
N ASP A 329 -4.44 -14.43 7.29
CA ASP A 329 -4.28 -13.71 8.56
C ASP A 329 -5.05 -12.39 8.55
N LEU A 330 -6.34 -12.44 8.87
CA LEU A 330 -7.00 -11.33 9.53
C LEU A 330 -6.89 -11.57 11.04
N VAL A 331 -6.10 -10.72 11.68
CA VAL A 331 -6.17 -10.48 13.13
C VAL A 331 -7.61 -10.06 13.45
N GLU A 332 -8.38 -10.96 14.06
CA GLU A 332 -9.54 -10.63 14.88
C GLU A 332 -9.04 -9.93 16.16
N ASP A 333 -8.69 -8.64 16.06
CA ASP A 333 -8.34 -7.83 17.24
C ASP A 333 -9.39 -6.71 17.45
N THR A 334 -10.67 -6.99 17.21
CA THR A 334 -11.77 -6.09 17.58
C THR A 334 -12.43 -6.46 18.91
N GLU A 335 -12.00 -7.52 19.59
CA GLU A 335 -12.55 -7.93 20.88
C GLU A 335 -11.45 -8.16 21.93
N ASN A 336 -10.96 -7.06 22.52
CA ASN A 336 -10.35 -7.09 23.85
C ASN A 336 -10.37 -5.68 24.44
N VAL A 337 -11.56 -5.21 24.78
CA VAL A 337 -11.73 -4.18 25.80
C VAL A 337 -11.87 -4.93 27.11
N ASP A 338 -10.75 -5.20 27.76
CA ASP A 338 -10.77 -5.67 29.15
C ASP A 338 -11.02 -4.43 30.03
N PRO A 339 -12.13 -4.36 30.80
CA PRO A 339 -12.38 -3.27 31.72
C PRO A 339 -11.29 -3.30 32.80
N LEU A 340 -10.45 -2.27 32.83
CA LEU A 340 -9.47 -2.12 33.91
C LEU A 340 -10.20 -2.05 35.25
N GLU A 341 -9.90 -3.02 36.11
CA GLU A 341 -10.22 -3.01 37.53
C GLU A 341 -9.70 -1.71 38.14
N VAL A 342 -10.61 -0.97 38.77
CA VAL A 342 -10.29 0.17 39.62
C VAL A 342 -9.83 -0.40 40.96
N ASP A 343 -8.54 -0.31 41.24
CA ASP A 343 -8.03 -0.49 42.61
C ASP A 343 -8.55 0.69 43.45
N ASP A 344 -9.50 0.39 44.34
CA ASP A 344 -9.93 1.26 45.42
C ASP A 344 -8.72 1.62 46.28
N ILE A 345 -8.30 2.89 46.22
CA ILE A 345 -7.36 3.47 47.18
C ILE A 345 -8.14 3.62 48.49
N SER A 346 -7.91 2.70 49.42
CA SER A 346 -8.30 2.85 50.81
C SER A 346 -7.50 3.99 51.45
N ASP A 347 -8.21 5.02 51.90
CA ASP A 347 -7.76 5.96 52.92
C ASP A 347 -7.37 5.19 54.20
N GLU A 348 -6.28 5.64 54.86
CA GLU A 348 -5.83 5.49 56.27
C GLU A 348 -4.28 5.38 56.25
N ALA A 349 -3.45 6.11 56.98
CA ALA A 349 -3.59 7.12 58.02
C ALA A 349 -2.24 7.88 58.11
N GLU A 350 -2.27 9.18 58.38
CA GLU A 350 -1.50 9.87 59.44
C GLU A 350 -2.05 11.28 59.66
#